data_AF-A0A254SDJ4-F1
#
_entry.id   AF-A0A254SDJ4-F1
#
_cell.length_a   1.000
_cell.length_b   1.000
_cell.length_c   1.000
_cell.angle_alpha   90.00
_cell.angle_beta   90.00
_cell.angle_gamma   90.00
#
_symmetry.space_group_name_H-M   'P 1'
#
loop_
_entity.id
_entity.type
_entity.pdbx_description
1 polymer ?
#
loop_
_entity_poly.entity_id
_entity_poly.type
_entity_poly.pdbx_seq_one_letter_code
_entity_poly.pdbx_strand_id
1 'polypeptide(L)'
;MKKFFISLREQIVKRLQSLSFRTGVIVLSLCIPFYILSFAQMALPISAEAKGILWVVLFGLAKTFQYGGLSIIGVEGVKRLKGFFKKA
;
A
#
# COMPACT_ATOMS: atom_id res chain seq x y z
N MET A 1 -16.56 14.04 22.18
CA MET A 1 -15.34 13.69 21.40
C MET A 1 -14.88 12.24 21.58
N LYS A 2 -14.66 11.70 22.79
CA LYS A 2 -14.19 10.31 22.98
C LYS A 2 -14.99 9.24 22.21
N LYS A 3 -16.32 9.27 22.26
CA LYS A 3 -17.20 8.33 21.51
C LYS A 3 -16.97 8.37 19.99
N PHE A 4 -16.70 9.55 19.44
CA PHE A 4 -16.45 9.71 18.00
C PHE A 4 -15.15 9.01 17.58
N PHE A 5 -14.05 9.24 18.29
CA PHE A 5 -12.76 8.60 17.98
C PHE A 5 -12.81 7.07 18.13
N ILE A 6 -13.55 6.56 19.11
CA ILE A 6 -13.74 5.11 19.30
C ILE A 6 -14.50 4.52 18.10
N SER A 7 -15.61 5.13 17.71
CA SER A 7 -16.40 4.67 16.55
C SER A 7 -15.61 4.71 15.25
N LEU A 8 -14.84 5.79 15.02
CA LEU A 8 -13.99 5.92 13.84
C LEU A 8 -12.93 4.80 13.78
N ARG A 9 -12.26 4.52 14.91
CA ARG A 9 -11.28 3.44 15.00
C ARG A 9 -11.89 2.08 14.64
N GLU A 10 -13.05 1.76 15.22
CA GLU A 10 -13.73 0.49 14.95
C GLU A 10 -14.06 0.32 13.46
N GLN A 11 -14.55 1.39 12.82
CA GLN A 11 -14.83 1.38 11.38
C GLN A 11 -13.56 1.19 10.55
N ILE A 12 -12.46 1.86 10.90
CA ILE A 12 -11.17 1.71 10.20
C ILE A 12 -10.66 0.27 10.33
N VAL A 13 -10.63 -0.27 11.55
CA VAL A 13 -10.16 -1.65 11.79
C VAL A 13 -11.01 -2.66 11.02
N LYS A 14 -12.34 -2.50 11.04
CA LYS A 14 -13.25 -3.38 10.31
C LYS A 14 -13.00 -3.35 8.80
N ARG A 15 -12.74 -2.16 8.23
CA ARG A 15 -12.37 -2.02 6.81
C ARG A 15 -11.03 -2.68 6.49
N LEU A 16 -10.00 -2.43 7.31
CA LEU A 16 -8.68 -3.03 7.11
C LEU A 16 -8.71 -4.56 7.21
N GLN A 17 -9.51 -5.11 8.12
CA GLN A 17 -9.68 -6.56 8.28
C GLN A 17 -10.42 -7.21 7.11
N SER A 18 -11.19 -6.43 6.32
CA SER A 18 -11.89 -6.94 5.13
C SER A 18 -10.99 -7.06 3.89
N LEU A 19 -9.75 -6.56 3.95
CA LEU A 19 -8.82 -6.60 2.83
C LEU A 19 -8.33 -8.04 2.60
N SER A 20 -8.52 -8.52 1.38
CA SER A 20 -8.14 -9.89 0.99
C SER A 20 -6.68 -9.97 0.53
N PHE A 21 -6.14 -11.20 0.50
CA PHE A 21 -4.84 -11.46 -0.14
C PHE A 21 -4.79 -10.95 -1.59
N ARG A 22 -5.87 -11.15 -2.35
CA ARG A 22 -5.98 -10.65 -3.74
C ARG A 22 -5.88 -9.13 -3.80
N THR A 23 -6.51 -8.43 -2.86
CA THR A 23 -6.38 -6.98 -2.72
C THR A 23 -4.92 -6.59 -2.50
N GLY A 24 -4.23 -7.29 -1.60
CA GLY A 24 -2.82 -7.05 -1.34
C GLY A 24 -1.92 -7.24 -2.57
N VAL A 25 -2.16 -8.30 -3.36
CA VAL A 25 -1.44 -8.53 -4.62
C VAL A 25 -1.69 -7.41 -5.63
N ILE A 26 -2.95 -7.01 -5.84
CA ILE A 26 -3.29 -5.92 -6.77
C ILE A 26 -2.60 -4.62 -6.34
N VAL A 27 -2.71 -4.26 -5.06
CA VAL A 27 -2.09 -3.05 -4.48
C VAL A 27 -0.57 -3.11 -4.63
N LEU A 28 0.05 -4.26 -4.36
CA LEU A 28 1.49 -4.43 -4.54
C LEU A 28 1.91 -4.30 -6.01
N SER A 29 1.16 -4.90 -6.95
CA SER A 29 1.47 -4.82 -8.38
C SER A 29 1.42 -3.38 -8.91
N LEU A 30 0.59 -2.51 -8.35
CA LEU A 30 0.56 -1.09 -8.71
C LEU A 30 1.88 -0.36 -8.38
N CYS A 31 2.73 -0.87 -7.48
CA CYS A 31 4.03 -0.23 -7.25
C CYS A 31 4.92 -0.22 -8.50
N ILE A 32 4.75 -1.21 -9.39
CA ILE A 32 5.58 -1.38 -10.60
C ILE A 32 5.38 -0.21 -11.58
N PRO A 33 4.16 0.10 -12.08
CA PRO A 33 3.97 1.21 -12.99
C PRO A 33 4.39 2.55 -12.36
N PHE A 34 4.06 2.81 -11.09
CA PHE A 34 4.49 4.06 -10.43
C PHE A 34 6.02 4.16 -10.30
N TYR A 35 6.70 3.05 -10.03
CA TYR A 35 8.15 3.02 -9.99
C TYR A 35 8.74 3.34 -11.37
N ILE A 36 8.25 2.71 -12.43
CA ILE A 36 8.70 2.98 -13.81
C ILE A 36 8.45 4.45 -14.16
N LEU A 37 7.24 4.97 -13.89
CA LEU A 37 6.89 6.36 -14.17
C LEU A 37 7.77 7.36 -13.41
N SER A 38 8.17 7.04 -12.16
CA SER A 38 9.04 7.91 -11.36
C SER A 38 10.39 8.20 -12.04
N PHE A 39 10.90 7.26 -12.83
CA PHE A 39 12.13 7.42 -13.62
C PHE A 39 11.84 7.87 -15.05
N ALA A 40 10.78 7.36 -15.69
CA ALA A 40 10.42 7.74 -17.06
C ALA A 40 10.16 9.25 -17.19
N GLN A 41 9.57 9.89 -16.18
CA GLN A 41 9.37 11.35 -16.18
C GLN A 41 10.67 12.15 -16.29
N MET A 42 11.84 11.57 -15.94
CA MET A 42 13.13 12.28 -16.05
C MET A 42 13.48 12.63 -17.50
N ALA A 43 12.94 11.88 -18.46
CA ALA A 43 13.08 12.14 -19.90
C ALA A 43 12.22 13.32 -20.39
N LEU A 44 11.29 13.83 -19.57
CA LEU A 44 10.46 14.97 -19.96
C LEU A 44 11.30 16.26 -20.04
N PRO A 45 11.07 17.11 -21.05
CA PRO A 45 11.76 18.40 -21.19
C PRO A 45 11.08 19.47 -20.32
N ILE A 46 11.14 19.31 -19.00
CA ILE A 46 10.56 20.21 -18.00
C ILE A 46 11.62 20.69 -17.00
N SER A 47 11.29 21.69 -16.17
CA SER A 47 12.21 22.23 -15.17
C SER A 47 12.65 21.19 -14.14
N ALA A 48 13.84 21.36 -13.57
CA ALA A 48 14.37 20.48 -12.54
C ALA A 48 13.45 20.40 -11.30
N GLU A 49 12.84 21.53 -10.93
CA GLU A 49 11.87 21.63 -9.84
C GLU A 49 10.65 20.75 -10.11
N ALA A 50 10.08 20.83 -11.32
CA ALA A 50 8.93 20.01 -11.72
C ALA A 50 9.28 18.51 -11.74
N LYS A 51 10.48 18.14 -12.20
CA LYS A 51 10.99 16.76 -12.11
C LYS A 51 11.11 16.30 -10.67
N GLY A 52 11.60 17.15 -9.78
CA GLY A 52 11.70 16.86 -8.35
C GLY A 52 10.33 16.56 -7.73
N ILE A 53 9.34 17.40 -8.00
CA ILE A 53 7.96 17.20 -7.50
C ILE A 53 7.37 15.90 -8.07
N LEU A 54 7.47 15.66 -9.38
CA LEU A 54 6.97 14.44 -10.01
C LEU A 54 7.65 13.20 -9.46
N TRP A 55 8.98 13.24 -9.25
CA TRP A 55 9.72 12.14 -8.67
C TRP A 55 9.23 11.83 -7.26
N VAL A 56 9.12 12.84 -6.38
CA VAL A 56 8.64 12.66 -5.00
C VAL A 56 7.24 12.04 -4.98
N VAL A 57 6.32 12.53 -5.82
CA VAL A 57 4.95 12.01 -5.87
C VAL A 57 4.92 10.58 -6.41
N LEU A 58 5.52 10.33 -7.58
CA LEU A 58 5.46 9.01 -8.23
C LEU A 58 6.23 7.94 -7.45
N PHE A 59 7.42 8.28 -6.96
CA PHE A 59 8.23 7.37 -6.14
C PHE A 59 7.59 7.13 -4.77
N GLY A 60 7.03 8.18 -4.15
CA GLY A 60 6.28 8.07 -2.90
C GLY A 60 5.04 7.19 -3.05
N LEU A 61 4.30 7.32 -4.15
CA LEU A 61 3.18 6.43 -4.49
C LEU A 61 3.67 4.99 -4.70
N ALA A 62 4.76 4.77 -5.45
CA ALA A 62 5.33 3.45 -5.64
C ALA A 62 5.67 2.78 -4.30
N LYS A 63 6.29 3.50 -3.37
CA LYS A 63 6.59 3.00 -2.03
C LYS A 63 5.35 2.76 -1.18
N THR A 64 4.34 3.62 -1.29
CA THR A 64 3.06 3.44 -0.60
C THR A 64 2.35 2.16 -1.06
N PHE A 65 2.28 1.91 -2.37
CA PHE A 65 1.74 0.67 -2.94
C PHE A 65 2.58 -0.55 -2.54
N GLN A 66 3.91 -0.43 -2.55
CA GLN A 66 4.82 -1.50 -2.17
C GLN A 66 4.62 -1.93 -0.70
N TYR A 67 4.77 -1.00 0.24
CA TYR A 67 4.65 -1.32 1.67
C TYR A 67 3.22 -1.60 2.09
N GLY A 68 2.23 -0.89 1.53
CA GLY A 68 0.82 -1.16 1.77
C GLY A 68 0.40 -2.55 1.29
N GLY A 69 0.77 -2.92 0.06
CA GLY A 69 0.48 -4.24 -0.51
C GLY A 69 1.13 -5.38 0.28
N LEU A 70 2.43 -5.23 0.64
CA LEU A 70 3.13 -6.18 1.49
C LEU A 70 2.49 -6.33 2.88
N SER A 71 2.00 -5.23 3.47
CA SER A 71 1.32 -5.26 4.76
C SER A 71 0.00 -6.05 4.70
N ILE A 72 -0.80 -5.82 3.65
CA ILE A 72 -2.07 -6.55 3.44
C ILE A 72 -1.81 -8.04 3.24
N ILE A 73 -0.85 -8.39 2.38
CA ILE A 73 -0.45 -9.79 2.13
C ILE A 73 0.09 -10.43 3.41
N GLY A 74 0.94 -9.73 4.15
CA GLY A 74 1.57 -10.22 5.37
C GLY A 74 0.57 -10.58 6.46
N VAL A 75 -0.45 -9.74 6.68
CA VAL A 75 -1.51 -10.03 7.67
C VAL A 75 -2.27 -11.31 7.32
N GLU A 76 -2.65 -11.49 6.05
CA GLU A 76 -3.33 -12.71 5.60
C GLU A 76 -2.40 -13.93 5.62
N GLY A 77 -1.13 -13.78 5.28
CA GLY A 77 -0.11 -14.83 5.39
C GLY A 77 0.06 -15.32 6.83
N VAL A 78 0.17 -14.39 7.79
CA VAL A 78 0.25 -14.71 9.23
C VAL A 78 -1.02 -15.41 9.72
N LYS A 79 -2.22 -14.99 9.28
CA LYS A 79 -3.47 -15.69 9.63
C LYS A 79 -3.47 -17.13 9.14
N ARG A 80 -3.05 -17.38 7.90
CA ARG A 80 -2.96 -18.73 7.32
C ARG A 80 -1.98 -19.60 8.10
N LEU A 81 -0.76 -19.11 8.35
CA LEU A 81 0.26 -19.83 9.11
C LEU A 81 -0.24 -20.22 10.51
N LYS A 82 -0.85 -19.28 11.25
CA LYS A 82 -1.46 -19.58 12.56
C LYS A 82 -2.55 -20.65 12.49
N GLY A 83 -3.30 -20.71 11.39
CA GLY A 83 -4.31 -21.75 11.15
C GLY A 83 -3.69 -23.13 10.92
N PHE A 84 -2.56 -23.22 10.22
CA PHE A 84 -1.82 -24.47 10.03
C PHE A 84 -1.25 -25.00 11.37
N PHE A 85 -0.57 -24.15 12.15
CA PHE A 85 0.01 -24.56 13.44
C PHE A 85 -1.02 -24.90 14.52
N LYS A 86 -2.28 -24.45 14.40
CA LYS A 86 -3.37 -24.86 15.30
C LYS A 86 -3.98 -26.21 14.94
N LYS A 87 -3.73 -26.72 13.74
CA LYS A 87 -4.22 -28.01 13.24
C LYS A 87 -3.16 -29.11 13.28
N ALA A 88 -1.89 -28.75 13.47
CA ALA A 88 -0.79 -29.65 13.77
C ALA A 88 -0.70 -29.90 15.28
#